data_AF-A0A2E5SQK4-F1
#
_entry.id   AF-A0A2E5SQK4-F1
#
_cell.length_a   1.000
_cell.length_b   1.000
_cell.length_c   1.000
_cell.angle_alpha   90.00
_cell.angle_beta   90.00
_cell.angle_gamma   90.00
#
_symmetry.space_group_name_H-M   'P 1'
#
loop_
_entity.id
_entity.type
_entity.pdbx_description
1 polymer ?
#
loop_
_entity_poly.entity_id
_entity_poly.type
_entity_poly.pdbx_seq_one_letter_code
_entity_poly.pdbx_strand_id
1 'polypeptide(L)'
;MKGLKKLALATAVAAAPFAANADLKALDDSAMGNVTGQAGVTIELETRVSIGEFTYTDEGTFAVSDIEIGGANASGLIATDPNTGDPVAVPGLATQSNLLDDLKIDIDVAADGDAVIHVGSNTGAPIDWGMQVGEMSLRDNVDASSA
;
A
#
# COMPACT_ATOMS: atom_id res chain seq x y z
N MET A 1 69.61 18.73 30.39
CA MET A 1 68.12 18.74 30.51
C MET A 1 67.41 17.98 29.37
N LYS A 2 67.81 16.73 29.05
CA LYS A 2 67.17 15.94 27.99
C LYS A 2 66.19 14.88 28.51
N GLY A 3 66.33 14.44 29.77
CA GLY A 3 65.47 13.41 30.39
C GLY A 3 64.13 13.95 30.93
N LEU A 4 64.14 15.10 31.60
CA LEU A 4 62.93 15.69 32.19
C LEU A 4 61.84 16.01 31.15
N LYS A 5 62.23 16.43 29.93
CA LYS A 5 61.31 16.69 28.81
C LYS A 5 60.66 15.41 28.26
N LYS A 6 61.37 14.28 28.30
CA LYS A 6 60.86 12.98 27.82
C LYS A 6 59.89 12.37 28.84
N LEU A 7 60.16 12.55 30.13
CA LEU A 7 59.28 12.09 31.20
C LEU A 7 57.94 12.85 31.17
N ALA A 8 57.98 14.19 31.08
CA ALA A 8 56.75 14.99 30.97
C ALA A 8 55.91 14.62 29.74
N LEU A 9 56.54 14.35 28.60
CA LEU A 9 55.84 13.93 27.39
C LEU A 9 55.24 12.52 27.53
N ALA A 10 55.96 11.56 28.11
CA ALA A 10 55.44 10.23 28.38
C ALA A 10 54.26 10.27 29.37
N THR A 11 54.30 11.16 30.36
CA THR A 11 53.20 11.35 31.32
C THR A 11 51.98 11.98 30.66
N ALA A 12 52.17 12.93 29.74
CA ALA A 12 51.09 13.55 28.97
C ALA A 12 50.41 12.56 28.01
N VAL A 13 51.19 11.70 27.34
CA VAL A 13 50.65 10.65 26.45
C VAL A 13 49.93 9.56 27.24
N ALA A 14 50.42 9.19 28.42
CA ALA A 14 49.75 8.24 29.32
C ALA A 14 48.47 8.80 29.96
N ALA A 15 48.34 10.13 30.09
CA ALA A 15 47.15 10.79 30.60
C ALA A 15 46.07 11.08 29.52
N ALA A 16 46.46 11.12 28.24
CA ALA A 16 45.54 11.33 27.11
C ALA A 16 44.35 10.34 27.03
N PRO A 17 44.49 9.01 27.28
CA PRO A 17 43.36 8.08 27.18
C PRO A 17 42.29 8.27 28.27
N PHE A 18 42.57 8.97 29.37
CA PHE A 18 41.55 9.30 30.38
C PHE A 18 40.68 10.50 29.98
N ALA A 19 41.14 11.32 29.02
CA ALA A 19 40.35 12.41 28.42
C ALA A 19 39.59 11.94 27.16
N ALA A 20 40.00 10.82 26.56
CA ALA A 20 39.27 10.15 25.49
C ALA A 20 38.32 9.10 26.06
N ASN A 21 37.45 9.50 26.99
CA ASN A 21 36.24 8.72 27.19
C ASN A 21 35.42 8.92 25.91
N ALA A 22 35.21 7.84 25.15
CA ALA A 22 34.16 7.83 24.15
C ALA A 22 32.89 8.24 24.89
N ASP A 23 32.33 9.39 24.51
CA ASP A 23 31.12 9.95 25.07
C ASP A 23 29.97 9.03 24.64
N LEU A 24 29.90 7.86 25.27
CA LEU A 24 28.82 6.89 25.12
C LEU A 24 27.61 7.52 25.80
N LYS A 25 26.99 8.45 25.08
CA LYS A 25 25.73 9.06 25.44
C LYS A 25 24.69 7.94 25.39
N ALA A 26 24.31 7.46 26.56
CA ALA A 26 23.17 6.55 26.67
C ALA A 26 21.99 7.22 25.98
N LEU A 27 21.46 6.59 24.92
CA LEU A 27 20.19 7.01 24.35
C LEU A 27 19.15 6.81 25.44
N ASP A 28 18.68 7.91 26.01
CA ASP A 28 17.54 7.93 26.92
C ASP A 28 16.32 7.37 26.18
N ASP A 29 15.47 6.60 26.87
CA ASP A 29 14.23 6.08 26.30
C ASP A 29 13.33 7.23 25.81
N SER A 30 13.48 8.46 26.31
CA SER A 30 12.80 9.64 25.73
C SER A 30 13.36 10.05 24.35
N ALA A 31 14.65 9.84 24.10
CA ALA A 31 15.26 10.03 22.77
C ALA A 31 14.88 8.89 21.80
N MET A 32 14.69 7.67 22.32
CA MET A 32 14.19 6.51 21.57
C MET A 32 12.67 6.57 21.33
N GLY A 33 11.90 7.16 22.25
CA GLY A 33 10.45 7.35 22.13
C GLY A 33 10.08 8.36 21.06
N ASN A 34 11.02 9.21 20.65
CA ASN A 34 10.87 10.14 19.53
C ASN A 34 11.18 9.49 18.17
N VAL A 35 11.62 8.23 18.14
CA VAL A 35 11.79 7.44 16.91
C VAL A 35 10.46 6.73 16.62
N THR A 36 9.44 7.49 16.23
CA THR A 36 8.14 6.94 15.83
C THR A 36 8.14 6.72 14.32
N GLY A 37 8.73 5.63 13.80
CA GLY A 37 8.55 5.12 12.43
C GLY A 37 8.16 6.13 11.32
N GLN A 38 8.87 7.27 11.21
CA GLN A 38 8.37 8.52 10.60
C GLN A 38 8.28 8.54 9.06
N ALA A 39 8.41 7.38 8.43
CA ALA A 39 8.10 7.24 7.02
C ALA A 39 6.80 6.45 6.98
N GLY A 40 5.67 7.14 6.84
CA GLY A 40 4.37 6.52 6.63
C GLY A 40 4.41 5.45 5.53
N VAL A 41 3.36 4.64 5.46
CA VAL A 41 3.25 3.53 4.51
C VAL A 41 2.52 4.02 3.27
N THR A 42 3.18 3.96 2.11
CA THR A 42 2.53 4.09 0.81
C THR A 42 2.26 2.70 0.24
N ILE A 43 1.01 2.44 -0.14
CA ILE A 43 0.56 1.23 -0.83
C ILE A 43 0.11 1.63 -2.22
N GLU A 44 0.71 1.03 -3.25
CA GLU A 44 0.26 1.14 -4.64
C GLU A 44 -0.48 -0.15 -5.03
N LEU A 45 -1.62 0.00 -5.71
CA LEU A 45 -2.44 -1.12 -6.15
C LEU A 45 -2.49 -1.16 -7.67
N GLU A 46 -2.16 -2.34 -8.21
CA GLU A 46 -2.45 -2.74 -9.57
C GLU A 46 -3.12 -4.10 -9.49
N THR A 47 -4.43 -4.18 -9.78
CA THR A 47 -5.16 -5.44 -9.56
C THR A 47 -6.33 -5.66 -10.49
N ARG A 48 -6.69 -6.92 -10.70
CA ARG A 48 -7.93 -7.33 -11.33
C ARG A 48 -8.48 -8.53 -10.57
N VAL A 49 -9.75 -8.46 -10.24
CA VAL A 49 -10.42 -9.46 -9.42
C VAL A 49 -11.53 -10.11 -10.23
N SER A 50 -11.45 -11.44 -10.34
CA SER A 50 -12.49 -12.29 -10.89
C SER A 50 -13.18 -13.02 -9.75
N ILE A 51 -14.50 -12.89 -9.65
CA ILE A 51 -15.32 -13.56 -8.64
C ILE A 51 -16.37 -14.38 -9.37
N GLY A 52 -16.36 -15.70 -9.13
CA GLY A 52 -17.32 -16.60 -9.78
C GLY A 52 -18.77 -16.30 -9.40
N GLU A 53 -19.06 -16.14 -8.11
CA GLU A 53 -20.40 -15.78 -7.64
C GLU A 53 -20.36 -15.06 -6.29
N PHE A 54 -21.13 -13.98 -6.16
CA PHE A 54 -21.55 -13.39 -4.89
C PHE A 54 -22.99 -13.82 -4.61
N THR A 55 -23.21 -14.40 -3.43
CA THR A 55 -24.53 -14.87 -3.01
C THR A 55 -24.91 -14.24 -1.67
N TYR A 56 -26.05 -13.57 -1.65
CA TYR A 56 -26.69 -13.05 -0.45
C TYR A 56 -27.96 -13.86 -0.15
N THR A 57 -28.05 -14.40 1.07
CA THR A 57 -29.18 -15.23 1.49
C THR A 57 -29.88 -14.59 2.69
N ASP A 58 -31.15 -14.22 2.49
CA ASP A 58 -32.06 -13.69 3.52
C ASP A 58 -33.50 -13.99 3.09
N GLU A 59 -34.14 -15.01 3.70
CA GLU A 59 -35.47 -15.57 3.35
C GLU A 59 -35.68 -15.97 1.87
N GLY A 60 -34.66 -15.79 1.05
CA GLY A 60 -34.51 -16.14 -0.37
C GLY A 60 -33.05 -15.88 -0.76
N THR A 61 -32.69 -16.03 -2.03
CA THR A 61 -31.31 -15.88 -2.48
C THR A 61 -31.18 -14.86 -3.62
N PHE A 62 -30.30 -13.88 -3.45
CA PHE A 62 -29.83 -13.02 -4.53
C PHE A 62 -28.42 -13.44 -4.93
N ALA A 63 -28.24 -13.86 -6.17
CA ALA A 63 -26.97 -14.32 -6.70
C ALA A 63 -26.52 -13.45 -7.87
N VAL A 64 -25.24 -13.09 -7.85
CA VAL A 64 -24.56 -12.32 -8.89
C VAL A 64 -23.37 -13.14 -9.36
N SER A 65 -23.38 -13.58 -10.61
CA SER A 65 -22.38 -14.49 -11.17
C SER A 65 -21.49 -13.77 -12.19
N ASP A 66 -20.28 -14.31 -12.38
CA ASP A 66 -19.25 -13.84 -13.32
C ASP A 66 -18.93 -12.35 -13.14
N ILE A 67 -18.51 -11.99 -11.92
CA ILE A 67 -18.16 -10.62 -11.57
C ILE A 67 -16.68 -10.39 -11.91
N GLU A 68 -16.41 -9.34 -12.67
CA GLU A 68 -15.05 -8.84 -12.90
C GLU A 68 -14.95 -7.41 -12.36
N ILE A 69 -13.89 -7.13 -11.62
CA ILE A 69 -13.56 -5.80 -11.09
C ILE A 69 -12.12 -5.47 -11.48
N GLY A 70 -11.89 -4.27 -11.99
CA GLY A 70 -10.56 -3.84 -12.40
C GLY A 70 -10.56 -2.41 -12.93
N GLY A 71 -9.77 -2.20 -13.99
CA GLY A 71 -9.62 -0.92 -14.67
C GLY A 71 -10.91 -0.47 -15.36
N ALA A 72 -10.93 0.72 -15.95
CA ALA A 72 -12.13 1.21 -16.65
C ALA A 72 -12.60 0.28 -17.80
N ASN A 73 -11.69 -0.54 -18.37
CA ASN A 73 -12.06 -1.53 -19.38
C ASN A 73 -12.27 -2.96 -18.84
N ALA A 74 -12.29 -3.15 -17.51
CA ALA A 74 -12.69 -4.44 -16.93
C ALA A 74 -14.09 -4.88 -17.37
N SER A 75 -14.93 -3.94 -17.83
CA SER A 75 -16.26 -4.20 -18.39
C SER A 75 -16.27 -4.75 -19.82
N GLY A 76 -15.11 -4.90 -20.48
CA GLY A 76 -15.02 -5.46 -21.82
C GLY A 76 -15.71 -4.65 -22.92
N LEU A 77 -16.07 -3.39 -22.65
CA LEU A 77 -16.72 -2.50 -23.63
C LEU A 77 -15.77 -2.12 -24.77
N ILE A 78 -14.47 -2.14 -24.51
CA ILE A 78 -13.43 -1.81 -25.49
C ILE A 78 -12.68 -3.09 -25.81
N ALA A 79 -12.50 -3.33 -27.12
CA ALA A 79 -11.77 -4.49 -27.60
C ALA A 79 -10.37 -4.54 -26.96
N THR A 80 -9.94 -5.74 -26.59
CA THR A 80 -8.59 -5.97 -26.06
C THR A 80 -7.67 -6.48 -27.15
N ASP A 81 -6.40 -6.08 -27.11
CA ASP A 81 -5.36 -6.66 -27.95
C ASP A 81 -5.12 -8.11 -27.50
N PRO A 82 -5.27 -9.11 -28.38
CA PRO A 82 -5.11 -10.52 -28.02
C PRO A 82 -3.67 -10.91 -27.64
N ASN A 83 -2.66 -10.07 -27.92
CA ASN A 83 -1.26 -10.35 -27.64
C ASN A 83 -0.79 -9.76 -26.30
N THR A 84 -1.33 -8.61 -25.90
CA THR A 84 -0.94 -7.94 -24.64
C THR A 84 -1.99 -8.11 -23.55
N GLY A 85 -3.25 -8.36 -23.93
CA GLY A 85 -4.36 -8.38 -22.99
C GLY A 85 -4.80 -7.00 -22.54
N ASP A 86 -4.28 -5.92 -23.14
CA ASP A 86 -4.64 -4.53 -22.83
C ASP A 86 -5.77 -4.01 -23.72
N PRO A 87 -6.52 -2.98 -23.31
CA PRO A 87 -7.49 -2.32 -24.16
C PRO A 87 -6.83 -1.73 -25.41
N VAL A 88 -7.45 -1.92 -26.57
CA VAL A 88 -7.03 -1.25 -27.81
C VAL A 88 -7.25 0.24 -27.64
N ALA A 89 -6.17 1.03 -27.83
CA ALA A 89 -6.23 2.47 -27.66
C ALA A 89 -7.27 3.12 -28.58
N VAL A 90 -8.30 3.75 -27.97
CA VAL A 90 -9.32 4.53 -28.69
C VAL A 90 -8.92 6.02 -28.67
N PRO A 91 -8.76 6.68 -29.83
CA PRO A 91 -8.48 8.11 -29.88
C PRO A 91 -9.55 8.93 -29.15
N GLY A 92 -9.11 9.80 -28.23
CA GLY A 92 -10.00 10.68 -27.47
C GLY A 92 -10.53 10.10 -26.16
N LEU A 93 -10.20 8.86 -25.82
CA LEU A 93 -10.35 8.32 -24.46
C LEU A 93 -9.03 8.46 -23.68
N ALA A 94 -9.14 8.58 -22.36
CA ALA A 94 -8.00 8.51 -21.46
C ALA A 94 -7.31 7.13 -21.55
N THR A 95 -6.11 6.99 -20.97
CA THR A 95 -5.42 5.69 -20.84
C THR A 95 -6.40 4.66 -20.29
N GLN A 96 -6.59 3.57 -21.03
CA GLN A 96 -7.51 2.50 -20.67
C GLN A 96 -6.68 1.32 -20.20
N SER A 97 -6.95 0.86 -18.98
CA SER A 97 -6.37 -0.36 -18.44
C SER A 97 -7.46 -1.38 -18.14
N ASN A 98 -7.07 -2.65 -18.11
CA ASN A 98 -7.90 -3.72 -17.56
C ASN A 98 -7.65 -3.93 -16.06
N LEU A 99 -6.56 -3.38 -15.55
CA LEU A 99 -6.19 -3.44 -14.14
C LEU A 99 -6.70 -2.17 -13.47
N LEU A 100 -7.22 -2.30 -12.25
CA LEU A 100 -7.41 -1.17 -11.36
C LEU A 100 -6.02 -0.71 -10.97
N ASP A 101 -5.53 0.31 -11.67
CA ASP A 101 -4.22 0.89 -11.48
C ASP A 101 -4.34 2.37 -11.11
N ASP A 102 -3.19 3.02 -10.97
CA ASP A 102 -3.10 4.41 -10.53
C ASP A 102 -3.79 4.67 -9.18
N LEU A 103 -3.97 3.65 -8.33
CA LEU A 103 -4.51 3.79 -6.98
C LEU A 103 -3.37 3.76 -5.95
N LYS A 104 -3.38 4.78 -5.08
CA LYS A 104 -2.42 4.95 -4.01
C LYS A 104 -3.11 5.20 -2.68
N ILE A 105 -2.62 4.52 -1.65
CA ILE A 105 -3.03 4.71 -0.26
C ILE A 105 -1.81 5.16 0.54
N ASP A 106 -1.85 6.38 1.05
CA ASP A 106 -0.87 6.88 2.02
C ASP A 106 -1.46 6.77 3.42
N ILE A 107 -0.74 6.07 4.30
CA ILE A 107 -1.07 5.94 5.71
C ILE A 107 0.07 6.56 6.51
N ASP A 108 -0.24 7.55 7.32
CA ASP A 108 0.73 8.19 8.19
C ASP A 108 0.12 8.47 9.57
N VAL A 109 0.97 8.81 10.53
CA VAL A 109 0.56 9.28 11.85
C VAL A 109 0.94 10.76 11.97
N ALA A 110 -0.06 11.62 12.08
CA ALA A 110 0.13 13.05 12.26
C ALA A 110 0.79 13.38 13.61
N ALA A 111 1.30 14.61 13.72
CA ALA A 111 2.06 15.05 14.90
C ALA A 111 1.25 15.06 16.21
N ASP A 112 -0.08 15.09 16.12
CA ASP A 112 -1.02 14.97 17.23
C ASP A 112 -1.35 13.51 17.60
N GLY A 113 -0.83 12.54 16.84
CA GLY A 113 -1.04 11.11 17.04
C GLY A 113 -2.19 10.51 16.22
N ASP A 114 -2.88 11.31 15.41
CA ASP A 114 -3.99 10.83 14.58
C ASP A 114 -3.48 10.05 13.37
N ALA A 115 -4.15 8.96 13.03
CA ALA A 115 -3.90 8.27 11.77
C ALA A 115 -4.50 9.06 10.61
N VAL A 116 -3.67 9.47 9.65
CA VAL A 116 -4.08 10.10 8.41
C VAL A 116 -4.02 9.05 7.31
N ILE A 117 -5.18 8.76 6.72
CA ILE A 117 -5.30 7.84 5.59
C ILE A 117 -5.78 8.66 4.39
N HIS A 118 -4.96 8.75 3.35
CA HIS A 118 -5.31 9.37 2.08
C HIS A 118 -5.41 8.28 1.01
N VAL A 119 -6.50 8.31 0.25
CA VAL A 119 -6.67 7.47 -0.94
C VAL A 119 -6.81 8.40 -2.13
N GLY A 120 -5.94 8.21 -3.12
CA GLY A 120 -5.88 9.06 -4.30
C GLY A 120 -5.18 8.36 -5.45
N SER A 121 -4.84 9.10 -6.49
CA SER A 121 -4.08 8.57 -7.61
C SER A 121 -2.60 8.90 -7.56
N ASN A 122 -1.78 8.06 -8.19
CA ASN A 122 -0.35 8.30 -8.32
C ASN A 122 -0.06 9.43 -9.32
N THR A 123 -0.84 9.51 -10.40
CA THR A 123 -0.61 10.48 -11.49
C THR A 123 -1.39 11.79 -11.32
N GLY A 124 -2.37 11.83 -10.41
CA GLY A 124 -3.33 12.92 -10.30
C GLY A 124 -4.48 12.87 -11.30
N ALA A 125 -4.50 11.86 -12.19
CA ALA A 125 -5.67 11.55 -13.02
C ALA A 125 -6.78 10.88 -12.17
N PRO A 126 -8.03 10.82 -12.65
CA PRO A 126 -9.06 10.01 -12.01
C PRO A 126 -8.66 8.52 -12.01
N ILE A 127 -8.85 7.85 -10.87
CA ILE A 127 -8.67 6.40 -10.75
C ILE A 127 -9.68 5.71 -11.69
N ASP A 128 -9.18 4.88 -12.60
CA ASP A 128 -9.97 4.25 -13.65
C ASP A 128 -10.57 2.93 -13.14
N TRP A 129 -11.70 3.00 -12.44
CA TRP A 129 -12.38 1.81 -11.93
C TRP A 129 -13.47 1.31 -12.89
N GLY A 130 -13.57 -0.02 -13.02
CA GLY A 130 -14.63 -0.69 -13.75
C GLY A 130 -15.09 -1.99 -13.10
N MET A 131 -16.36 -2.33 -13.31
CA MET A 131 -16.99 -3.58 -12.89
C MET A 131 -17.97 -4.07 -13.95
N GLN A 132 -18.00 -5.38 -14.18
CA GLN A 132 -19.05 -6.07 -14.92
C GLN A 132 -19.56 -7.28 -14.16
N VAL A 133 -20.76 -7.72 -14.53
CA VAL A 133 -21.41 -8.93 -14.05
C VAL A 133 -21.97 -9.69 -15.24
N GLY A 134 -21.94 -11.02 -15.19
CA GLY A 134 -22.58 -11.86 -16.22
C GLY A 134 -24.08 -11.97 -15.98
N GLU A 135 -24.48 -12.40 -14.79
CA GLU A 135 -25.88 -12.63 -14.43
C GLU A 135 -26.21 -12.08 -13.04
N MET A 136 -27.42 -11.54 -12.90
CA MET A 136 -28.03 -11.22 -11.62
C MET A 136 -29.37 -11.97 -11.54
N SER A 137 -29.55 -12.81 -10.52
CA SER A 137 -30.73 -13.66 -10.38
C SER A 137 -31.28 -13.65 -8.95
N LEU A 138 -32.61 -13.70 -8.84
CA LEU A 138 -33.30 -14.08 -7.61
C LEU A 138 -33.62 -15.57 -7.69
N ARG A 139 -33.22 -16.32 -6.67
CA ARG A 139 -33.42 -17.76 -6.54
C ARG A 139 -34.29 -18.00 -5.32
N ASP A 140 -35.35 -18.77 -5.49
CA ASP A 140 -36.15 -19.21 -4.35
C ASP A 140 -35.30 -20.11 -3.44
N ASN A 141 -35.59 -20.09 -2.14
CA ASN A 141 -35.12 -21.17 -1.29
C ASN A 141 -35.74 -22.46 -1.83
N VAL A 142 -34.90 -23.41 -2.25
CA VAL A 142 -35.37 -24.76 -2.55
C VAL A 142 -35.88 -25.33 -1.24
N ASP A 143 -37.16 -25.11 -0.95
CA ASP A 143 -37.85 -25.74 0.17
C ASP A 143 -37.80 -27.23 -0.08
N ALA A 144 -36.88 -27.90 0.61
CA ALA A 144 -36.76 -29.35 0.67
C ALA A 144 -37.92 -29.97 1.49
N SER A 145 -39.17 -29.49 1.32
CA SER A 145 -40.35 -29.99 2.02
C SER A 145 -41.54 -30.35 1.11
N SER A 146 -41.26 -30.73 -0.14
CA SER A 146 -42.26 -31.43 -0.97
C SER A 146 -41.74 -32.78 -1.47
N ALA A 147 -41.57 -33.73 -0.54
CA ALA A 147 -41.63 -35.18 -0.77
C ALA A 147 -41.96 -35.91 0.54
#